data_AF-A0A0R3U921-F1
#
_entry.id   AF-A0A0R3U921-F1
#
_cell.length_a   1.000
_cell.length_b   1.000
_cell.length_c   1.000
_cell.angle_alpha   90.00
_cell.angle_beta   90.00
_cell.angle_gamma   90.00
#
_symmetry.space_group_name_H-M   'P 1'
#
loop_
_entity.id
_entity.type
_entity.pdbx_description
1 polymer ?
#
loop_
_entity_poly.entity_id
_entity_poly.type
_entity_poly.pdbx_seq_one_letter_code
_entity_poly.pdbx_strand_id
1 'polypeptide(L)'
;MVPPVLKLYAWEPSFIREVDSIRNKELSYLRKYLYLDCSITFVHECAPILVALATFVVYTLSSPDNVFNAEKAFVSLSLLNILRFPLFMFPTILSSLVQVGVCVSTLFLMITWYTAPHATHARRCGVVIALIRVTNCGALLPLYNPLHKPQAVLVRKEATRFGT
;
A
#
# COMPACT_ATOMS: atom_id res chain seq x y z
N MET A 1 7.65 7.72 27.98
CA MET A 1 8.30 7.44 29.28
C MET A 1 9.65 6.83 29.00
N VAL A 2 10.74 7.52 29.32
CA VAL A 2 12.11 7.08 29.01
C VAL A 2 12.49 5.94 29.96
N PRO A 3 13.07 4.82 29.49
CA PRO A 3 13.46 3.70 30.34
C PRO A 3 14.48 4.12 31.42
N PRO A 4 14.39 3.59 32.66
CA PRO A 4 15.30 3.97 33.75
C PRO A 4 16.77 3.65 33.46
N VAL A 5 17.04 2.58 32.69
CA VAL A 5 18.38 2.25 32.22
C VAL A 5 19.00 3.37 31.37
N LEU A 6 18.21 4.09 30.58
CA LEU A 6 18.71 5.13 29.69
C LEU A 6 19.12 6.41 30.45
N LYS A 7 18.48 6.67 31.59
CA LYS A 7 18.83 7.79 32.48
C LYS A 7 20.15 7.58 33.21
N LEU A 8 20.49 6.33 33.56
CA LEU A 8 21.76 5.98 34.21
C LEU A 8 22.98 6.22 33.30
N TYR A 9 22.82 6.10 31.99
CA TYR A 9 23.88 6.30 31.00
C TYR A 9 23.88 7.69 30.34
N ALA A 10 22.95 8.59 30.71
CA ALA A 10 22.78 9.92 30.11
C ALA A 10 22.64 9.91 28.56
N TRP A 11 22.13 8.83 27.97
CA TRP A 11 21.95 8.65 26.51
C TRP A 11 20.63 9.24 25.96
N GLU A 12 19.80 9.85 26.81
CA GLU A 12 18.54 10.50 26.43
C GLU A 12 18.66 11.46 25.21
N PRO A 13 19.63 12.39 25.14
CA PRO A 13 19.73 13.31 24.00
C PRO A 13 20.10 12.61 22.68
N SER A 14 20.91 11.54 22.71
CA SER A 14 21.25 10.76 21.52
C SER A 14 20.03 9.99 21.00
N PHE A 15 19.24 9.41 21.90
CA PHE A 15 18.02 8.70 21.52
C PHE A 15 16.96 9.63 20.94
N ILE A 16 16.79 10.84 21.51
CA ILE A 16 15.87 11.85 20.98
C ILE A 16 16.27 12.25 19.56
N ARG A 17 17.56 12.44 19.28
CA ARG A 17 18.06 12.78 17.93
C ARG A 17 17.78 11.68 16.90
N GLU A 18 17.96 10.42 17.27
CA GLU A 18 17.67 9.31 16.37
C GLU A 18 16.17 9.15 16.09
N VAL A 19 15.33 9.27 17.11
CA VAL A 19 13.86 9.24 16.94
C VAL A 19 13.39 10.40 16.05
N ASP A 20 13.94 11.60 16.23
CA ASP A 20 13.60 12.76 15.40
C ASP A 20 14.04 12.58 13.93
N SER A 21 15.22 12.01 13.71
CA SER A 21 15.71 11.63 12.37
C SER A 21 14.77 10.63 11.66
N ILE A 22 14.25 9.64 12.39
CA ILE A 22 13.29 8.67 11.85
C ILE A 22 11.95 9.35 11.57
N ARG A 23 11.44 10.15 12.52
CA ARG A 23 10.16 10.86 12.38
C ARG A 23 10.16 11.80 11.16
N ASN A 24 11.25 12.53 10.92
CA ASN A 24 11.37 13.40 9.76
C ASN A 24 11.30 12.62 8.44
N LYS A 25 11.88 11.41 8.40
CA LYS A 25 11.77 10.52 7.23
C LYS A 25 10.35 10.01 7.06
N GLU A 26 9.71 9.51 8.12
CA GLU A 26 8.32 9.04 8.10
C GLU A 26 7.36 10.13 7.58
N LEU A 27 7.47 11.36 8.11
CA LEU A 27 6.65 12.50 7.67
C LEU A 27 6.86 12.83 6.19
N SER A 28 8.08 12.67 5.67
CA SER A 28 8.36 12.88 4.24
C SER A 28 7.66 11.84 3.35
N TYR A 29 7.58 10.58 3.79
CA TYR A 29 6.87 9.52 3.09
C TYR A 29 5.35 9.70 3.22
N LEU A 30 4.86 10.03 4.41
CA LEU A 30 3.45 10.25 4.64
C LEU A 30 2.90 11.39 3.79
N ARG A 31 3.63 12.51 3.65
CA ARG A 31 3.24 13.59 2.73
C ARG A 31 3.12 13.11 1.30
N LYS A 32 4.11 12.36 0.79
CA LYS A 32 4.08 11.83 -0.57
C LYS A 32 2.89 10.88 -0.77
N TYR A 33 2.62 10.02 0.20
CA TYR A 33 1.47 9.13 0.18
C TYR A 33 0.16 9.93 0.13
N LEU A 34 -0.01 10.94 0.99
CA LEU A 34 -1.21 11.79 1.00
C LEU A 34 -1.40 12.52 -0.33
N TYR A 35 -0.33 13.03 -0.97
CA TYR A 35 -0.44 13.66 -2.29
C TYR A 35 -0.95 12.68 -3.36
N LEU A 36 -0.46 11.44 -3.35
CA LEU A 36 -0.90 10.40 -4.27
C LEU A 36 -2.34 9.98 -3.99
N ASP A 37 -2.68 9.75 -2.72
CA ASP A 37 -4.00 9.36 -2.26
C ASP A 37 -5.06 10.40 -2.65
N CYS A 38 -4.82 11.68 -2.34
CA CYS A 38 -5.70 12.78 -2.75
C CYS A 38 -5.86 12.85 -4.27
N SER A 39 -4.78 12.62 -5.04
CA SER A 39 -4.85 12.62 -6.51
C SER A 39 -5.72 11.48 -7.04
N ILE A 40 -5.60 10.28 -6.46
CA ILE A 40 -6.41 9.12 -6.83
C ILE A 40 -7.88 9.36 -6.49
N THR A 41 -8.17 9.82 -5.27
CA THR A 41 -9.54 10.15 -4.87
C THR A 41 -10.14 11.26 -5.73
N PHE A 42 -9.36 12.28 -6.10
CA PHE A 42 -9.83 13.33 -7.00
C PHE A 42 -10.22 12.76 -8.38
N VAL A 43 -9.37 11.92 -8.97
CA VAL A 43 -9.67 11.26 -10.25
C VAL A 43 -10.92 10.37 -10.13
N HIS A 44 -11.09 9.69 -9.01
CA HIS A 44 -12.24 8.85 -8.72
C HIS A 44 -13.57 9.64 -8.69
N GLU A 45 -13.58 10.81 -8.06
CA GLU A 45 -14.74 11.70 -8.03
C GLU A 45 -15.01 12.38 -9.37
N CYS A 46 -13.96 12.72 -10.13
CA CYS A 46 -14.09 13.33 -11.46
C CYS A 46 -14.43 12.34 -12.58
N ALA A 47 -14.06 11.07 -12.43
CA ALA A 47 -14.30 10.01 -13.41
C ALA A 47 -15.75 9.98 -13.94
N PRO A 48 -16.79 9.97 -13.10
CA PRO A 48 -18.16 9.93 -13.62
C PRO A 48 -18.58 11.18 -14.38
N ILE A 49 -18.05 12.35 -14.03
CA ILE A 49 -18.34 13.62 -14.72
C ILE A 49 -17.73 13.57 -16.12
N LEU A 50 -16.47 13.13 -16.21
CA LEU A 50 -15.77 12.96 -17.49
C LEU A 50 -16.43 11.90 -18.37
N VAL A 51 -16.85 10.76 -17.80
CA VAL A 51 -17.54 9.70 -18.53
C VAL A 51 -18.90 10.18 -19.06
N ALA A 52 -19.68 10.89 -18.24
CA ALA A 52 -20.97 11.44 -18.68
C ALA A 52 -20.77 12.46 -19.81
N LEU A 53 -19.81 13.39 -19.67
CA LEU A 53 -19.50 14.39 -20.68
C LEU A 53 -19.02 13.74 -22.00
N ALA A 54 -18.11 12.77 -21.92
CA ALA A 54 -17.63 12.03 -23.10
C ALA A 54 -18.79 11.29 -23.80
N THR A 55 -19.68 10.65 -23.04
CA THR A 55 -20.84 9.94 -23.60
C THR A 55 -21.78 10.91 -24.33
N PHE A 56 -22.05 12.08 -23.75
CA PHE A 56 -22.89 13.08 -24.40
C PHE A 56 -22.23 13.69 -25.64
N VAL A 57 -20.94 13.99 -25.59
CA VAL A 57 -20.17 14.48 -26.75
C VAL A 57 -20.20 13.46 -27.90
N VAL A 58 -19.90 12.20 -27.62
CA VAL A 58 -19.93 11.13 -28.63
C VAL A 58 -21.35 10.94 -29.18
N TYR A 59 -22.37 11.00 -28.32
CA TYR A 59 -23.77 10.88 -28.74
C TYR A 59 -24.19 11.99 -29.72
N THR A 60 -23.82 13.25 -29.43
CA THR A 60 -24.12 14.38 -30.31
C THR A 60 -23.34 14.33 -31.62
N LEU A 61 -22.09 13.84 -31.61
CA LEU A 61 -21.27 13.73 -32.83
C LEU A 61 -21.68 12.56 -33.73
N SER A 62 -22.27 11.50 -33.18
CA SER A 62 -22.54 10.26 -33.94
C SER A 62 -23.70 10.35 -34.93
N SER A 63 -24.72 11.19 -34.70
CA SER A 63 -25.77 11.40 -35.70
C SER A 63 -26.47 12.76 -35.51
N PRO A 64 -26.64 13.55 -36.59
CA PRO A 64 -27.30 14.85 -36.53
C PRO A 64 -28.80 14.76 -36.19
N ASP A 65 -29.42 13.59 -36.38
CA ASP A 65 -30.86 13.37 -36.10
C ASP A 65 -31.15 12.98 -34.64
N ASN A 66 -30.11 12.79 -33.82
CA ASN A 66 -30.27 12.43 -32.42
C ASN A 66 -30.58 13.67 -31.57
N VAL A 67 -31.86 13.95 -31.36
CA VAL A 67 -32.30 15.01 -30.45
C VAL A 67 -31.92 14.65 -29.01
N PHE A 68 -31.09 15.47 -28.38
CA PHE A 68 -30.67 15.31 -26.98
C PHE A 68 -31.86 15.63 -26.05
N ASN A 69 -32.60 14.60 -25.65
CA ASN A 69 -33.71 14.73 -24.71
C ASN A 69 -33.20 14.59 -23.26
N ALA A 70 -33.68 15.45 -22.36
CA ALA A 70 -33.34 15.44 -20.94
C ALA A 70 -33.65 14.08 -20.26
N GLU A 71 -34.68 13.38 -20.73
CA GLU A 71 -35.02 12.02 -20.29
C GLU A 71 -33.86 11.04 -20.48
N LYS A 72 -33.23 11.02 -21.67
CA LYS A 72 -32.09 10.13 -21.97
C LYS A 72 -30.86 10.49 -21.14
N ALA A 73 -30.64 11.78 -20.91
CA ALA A 73 -29.54 12.25 -20.06
C ALA A 73 -29.71 11.81 -18.60
N PHE A 74 -30.93 11.90 -18.06
CA PHE A 74 -31.20 11.49 -16.68
C PHE A 74 -31.13 9.97 -16.49
N VAL A 75 -31.64 9.20 -17.45
CA VAL A 75 -31.56 7.73 -17.43
C VAL A 75 -30.10 7.26 -17.49
N SER A 76 -29.29 7.82 -18.40
CA SER A 76 -27.87 7.47 -18.51
C SER A 76 -27.05 7.87 -17.27
N LEU A 77 -27.29 9.05 -16.69
CA LEU A 77 -26.67 9.45 -15.42
C LEU A 77 -27.02 8.50 -14.27
N SER A 78 -28.28 8.06 -14.19
CA SER A 78 -28.74 7.10 -13.18
C SER A 78 -28.07 5.74 -13.33
N LEU A 79 -27.95 5.25 -14.56
CA LEU A 79 -27.27 3.99 -14.88
C LEU A 79 -25.78 4.04 -14.53
N LEU A 80 -25.11 5.13 -14.89
CA LEU A 80 -23.70 5.37 -14.55
C LEU A 80 -23.51 5.40 -13.03
N ASN A 81 -24.46 5.94 -12.26
CA ASN A 81 -24.36 6.00 -10.80
C ASN A 81 -24.38 4.61 -10.15
N ILE A 82 -25.23 3.70 -10.64
CA ILE A 82 -25.30 2.32 -10.13
C ILE A 82 -24.04 1.52 -10.50
N LEU A 83 -23.46 1.77 -11.68
CA LEU A 83 -22.26 1.07 -12.17
C LEU A 83 -20.96 1.52 -11.47
N ARG A 84 -20.93 2.71 -10.85
CA ARG A 84 -19.73 3.20 -10.12
C ARG A 84 -19.29 2.24 -9.03
N PHE A 85 -20.23 1.82 -8.18
CA PHE A 85 -19.95 0.96 -7.05
C PHE A 85 -19.23 -0.35 -7.44
N PRO A 86 -19.74 -1.15 -8.40
CA PRO A 86 -19.05 -2.37 -8.82
C PRO A 86 -17.72 -2.09 -9.52
N LEU A 87 -17.57 -1.00 -10.29
CA LEU A 87 -16.31 -0.65 -10.93
C LEU A 87 -15.20 -0.33 -9.92
N PHE A 88 -15.53 0.37 -8.83
CA PHE A 88 -14.56 0.67 -7.77
C PHE A 88 -14.27 -0.51 -6.86
N MET A 89 -15.26 -1.38 -6.64
CA MET A 89 -15.08 -2.60 -5.86
C MET A 89 -14.26 -3.67 -6.63
N PHE A 90 -14.38 -3.71 -7.96
CA PHE A 90 -13.71 -4.70 -8.81
C PHE A 90 -12.19 -4.83 -8.59
N PRO A 91 -11.37 -3.76 -8.69
CA PRO A 91 -9.93 -3.86 -8.45
C PRO A 91 -9.59 -4.24 -7.01
N THR A 92 -10.44 -3.84 -6.05
CA THR A 92 -10.28 -4.17 -4.63
C THR A 92 -10.46 -5.67 -4.39
N ILE A 93 -11.47 -6.27 -5.01
CA ILE A 93 -11.71 -7.72 -4.93
C ILE A 93 -10.56 -8.49 -5.60
N LEU A 94 -10.07 -8.04 -6.76
CA LEU A 94 -8.94 -8.70 -7.42
C LEU A 94 -7.68 -8.69 -6.53
N SER A 95 -7.42 -7.55 -5.87
CA SER A 95 -6.28 -7.42 -4.95
C SER A 95 -6.44 -8.32 -3.73
N SER A 96 -7.66 -8.43 -3.17
CA SER A 96 -7.92 -9.28 -2.02
C SER A 96 -7.80 -10.77 -2.35
N LEU A 97 -8.22 -11.20 -3.54
CA LEU A 97 -8.03 -12.58 -4.01
C LEU A 97 -6.55 -12.95 -4.11
N VAL A 98 -5.71 -12.06 -4.64
CA VAL A 98 -4.25 -12.25 -4.69
C VAL A 98 -3.68 -12.36 -3.27
N GLN A 99 -4.10 -11.47 -2.36
CA GLN A 99 -3.65 -11.47 -0.98
C GLN A 99 -4.05 -12.77 -0.24
N VAL A 100 -5.26 -13.27 -0.45
CA VAL A 100 -5.73 -14.55 0.10
C VAL A 100 -4.84 -15.70 -0.37
N GLY A 101 -4.44 -15.74 -1.64
CA GLY A 101 -3.50 -16.74 -2.15
C GLY A 101 -2.15 -16.76 -1.42
N VAL A 102 -1.61 -15.58 -1.10
CA VAL A 102 -0.37 -15.44 -0.31
C VAL A 102 -0.56 -15.90 1.13
N CYS A 103 -1.68 -15.51 1.76
CA CYS A 103 -2.02 -15.92 3.12
C CYS A 103 -2.16 -17.44 3.25
N VAL A 104 -2.87 -18.10 2.32
CA VAL A 104 -3.04 -19.56 2.29
C VAL A 104 -1.70 -20.27 2.12
N SER A 105 -0.85 -19.77 1.21
CA SER A 105 0.50 -20.32 0.99
C SER A 105 1.37 -20.21 2.24
N THR A 106 1.30 -19.07 2.94
CA THR A 106 2.06 -18.82 4.18
C THR A 106 1.57 -19.72 5.32
N LEU A 107 0.25 -19.86 5.47
CA LEU A 107 -0.37 -20.73 6.46
C LEU A 107 0.00 -22.21 6.22
N PHE A 108 -0.04 -22.66 4.96
CA PHE A 108 0.35 -24.01 4.59
C PHE A 108 1.81 -24.33 4.95
N LEU A 109 2.71 -23.37 4.70
CA LEU A 109 4.11 -23.48 5.14
C LEU A 109 4.21 -23.57 6.66
N MET A 110 3.48 -22.75 7.41
CA MET A 110 3.47 -22.80 8.88
C MET A 110 3.00 -24.17 9.41
N ILE A 111 1.93 -24.72 8.84
CA ILE A 111 1.39 -26.04 9.22
C ILE A 111 2.40 -27.15 8.90
N THR A 112 3.03 -27.13 7.73
CA THR A 112 4.05 -28.12 7.35
C THR A 112 5.27 -28.05 8.26
N TRP A 113 5.63 -26.84 8.72
CA TRP A 113 6.68 -26.65 9.73
C TRP A 113 6.37 -27.26 11.08
N TYR A 114 5.08 -27.29 11.46
CA TYR A 114 4.65 -27.93 12.70
C TYR A 114 4.62 -29.46 12.60
N THR A 115 4.33 -30.03 11.43
CA THR A 115 4.13 -31.49 11.27
C THR A 115 5.40 -32.28 10.91
N ALA A 116 6.43 -31.68 10.32
CA ALA A 116 7.65 -32.39 9.92
C ALA A 116 8.93 -31.53 10.03
N PRO A 117 9.63 -31.52 11.18
CA PRO A 117 10.80 -30.65 11.40
C PRO A 117 12.08 -31.04 10.62
N HIS A 118 12.16 -32.24 10.04
CA HIS A 118 13.39 -32.77 9.41
C HIS A 118 13.38 -32.90 7.88
N ALA A 119 12.26 -32.63 7.21
CA ALA A 119 12.17 -32.80 5.76
C ALA A 119 11.85 -31.47 5.08
N THR A 120 12.68 -31.05 4.12
CA THR A 120 12.42 -30.01 3.10
C THR A 120 12.86 -28.56 3.40
N HIS A 121 14.17 -28.32 3.39
CA HIS A 121 14.76 -26.97 3.37
C HIS A 121 14.69 -26.30 1.96
N ALA A 122 14.54 -27.08 0.88
CA ALA A 122 14.81 -26.60 -0.49
C ALA A 122 13.63 -25.92 -1.23
N ARG A 123 12.35 -26.17 -0.88
CA ARG A 123 11.19 -25.49 -1.52
C ARG A 123 10.78 -24.19 -0.83
N ARG A 124 11.43 -23.86 0.28
CA ARG A 124 11.03 -22.81 1.24
C ARG A 124 11.32 -21.38 0.75
N CYS A 125 12.37 -21.18 -0.05
CA CYS A 125 12.79 -19.84 -0.48
C CYS A 125 12.13 -19.38 -1.79
N GLY A 126 11.85 -20.28 -2.74
CA GLY A 126 11.34 -19.90 -4.06
C GLY A 126 9.92 -19.34 -4.05
N VAL A 127 9.01 -19.99 -3.31
CA VAL A 127 7.58 -19.65 -3.31
C VAL A 127 7.31 -18.34 -2.57
N VAL A 128 7.94 -18.13 -1.41
CA VAL A 128 7.76 -16.91 -0.60
C VAL A 128 8.32 -15.68 -1.31
N ILE A 129 9.51 -15.79 -1.92
CA ILE A 129 10.14 -14.67 -2.64
C ILE A 129 9.35 -14.34 -3.93
N ALA A 130 8.80 -15.34 -4.62
CA ALA A 130 7.98 -15.13 -5.83
C ALA A 130 6.63 -14.47 -5.52
N LEU A 131 5.94 -14.90 -4.45
CA LEU A 131 4.64 -14.35 -4.07
C LEU A 131 4.73 -12.91 -3.54
N ILE A 132 5.78 -12.58 -2.77
CA ILE A 132 6.03 -11.20 -2.31
C ILE A 132 6.27 -10.25 -3.50
N ARG A 133 6.86 -10.73 -4.61
CA ARG A 133 7.03 -9.92 -5.83
C ARG A 133 5.72 -9.67 -6.59
N VAL A 134 4.75 -10.59 -6.51
CA VAL A 134 3.46 -10.47 -7.21
C VAL A 134 2.50 -9.51 -6.50
N THR A 135 2.47 -9.49 -5.17
CA THR A 135 1.61 -8.57 -4.40
C THR A 135 2.21 -7.16 -4.30
N ASN A 136 3.50 -7.02 -4.55
CA ASN A 136 4.21 -5.75 -4.59
C ASN A 136 4.13 -5.10 -5.98
N CYS A 137 2.91 -4.94 -6.47
CA CYS A 137 2.62 -4.06 -7.58
C CYS A 137 2.58 -2.61 -7.05
N GLY A 138 3.76 -2.00 -6.92
CA GLY A 138 4.01 -0.59 -7.25
C GLY A 138 3.42 0.58 -6.44
N ALA A 139 2.51 0.42 -5.48
CA ALA A 139 1.83 1.59 -4.87
C ALA A 139 2.05 1.83 -3.35
N LEU A 140 2.49 0.85 -2.57
CA LEU A 140 2.57 1.00 -1.10
C LEU A 140 3.92 0.63 -0.46
N LEU A 141 4.92 0.24 -1.26
CA LEU A 141 6.16 -0.30 -0.71
C LEU A 141 7.23 0.66 -0.17
N PRO A 142 7.14 2.00 -0.23
CA PRO A 142 8.06 2.83 0.55
C PRO A 142 7.75 2.80 2.06
N LEU A 143 6.55 2.35 2.49
CA LEU A 143 6.10 2.45 3.88
C LEU A 143 6.32 1.20 4.73
N TYR A 144 6.52 0.01 4.13
CA TYR A 144 6.65 -1.22 4.92
C TYR A 144 8.09 -1.62 5.29
N ASN A 145 9.13 -0.94 4.79
CA ASN A 145 10.49 -1.31 5.23
C ASN A 145 11.54 -0.20 5.15
N PRO A 146 11.70 0.56 6.26
CA PRO A 146 13.04 0.89 6.73
C PRO A 146 13.26 0.56 8.22
N LEU A 147 12.28 -0.03 8.92
CA LEU A 147 12.31 -0.23 10.38
C LEU A 147 12.89 -1.57 10.84
N HIS A 148 13.48 -2.35 9.93
CA HIS A 148 14.30 -3.51 10.28
C HIS A 148 15.76 -3.30 9.87
N LYS A 149 16.36 -2.16 10.24
CA LYS A 149 17.81 -2.18 10.52
C LYS A 149 17.98 -2.64 11.96
N PRO A 150 18.60 -3.81 12.21
CA PRO A 150 18.81 -4.28 13.56
C PRO A 150 19.65 -3.23 14.30
N GLN A 151 19.12 -2.77 15.44
CA GLN A 151 19.77 -1.88 16.40
C GLN A 151 21.18 -2.38 16.83
N ALA A 152 21.53 -3.63 16.48
CA ALA A 152 22.86 -4.22 16.62
C ALA A 152 23.99 -3.49 15.88
N VAL A 153 23.72 -2.77 14.77
CA VAL A 153 24.79 -2.06 14.01
C VAL A 153 25.19 -0.75 14.69
N LEU A 154 24.28 -0.08 15.40
CA LEU A 154 24.56 1.17 16.11
C LEU A 154 25.34 0.92 17.42
N VAL A 155 24.98 -0.12 18.17
CA VAL A 155 25.74 -0.54 19.37
C VAL A 155 27.19 -0.91 19.02
N ARG A 156 27.41 -1.57 17.87
CA ARG A 156 28.77 -1.95 17.42
C ARG A 156 29.63 -0.72 17.03
N LYS A 157 29.04 0.35 16.49
CA LYS A 157 29.78 1.57 16.12
C LYS A 157 30.10 2.48 17.31
N GLU A 158 29.35 2.40 18.41
CA GLU A 158 29.68 3.15 19.63
C GLU A 158 30.65 2.37 20.54
N ALA A 159 30.59 1.04 20.56
CA ALA A 159 31.55 0.22 21.31
C ALA A 159 33.00 0.33 20.79
N THR A 160 33.20 0.68 19.51
CA THR A 160 34.54 0.95 18.96
C THR A 160 35.05 2.36 19.23
N ARG A 161 34.19 3.28 19.70
CA ARG A 161 34.55 4.68 19.96
C ARG A 161 34.90 4.96 21.43
N PHE A 162 34.58 4.04 22.33
CA PHE A 162 34.88 4.09 23.77
C PHE A 162 35.99 3.11 24.19
N GLY A 163 36.68 2.49 23.23
CA GLY A 163 37.78 1.53 23.44
C GLY A 163 39.19 2.13 23.27
N THR A 164 39.35 3.44 23.43
CA THR A 164 40.63 4.15 23.54
C THR A 164 40.49 5.27 24.56
#